data_AF-A0A8R1ERX0-F1
#
_entry.id   AF-A0A8R1ERX0-F1
#
_cell.length_a   1.000
_cell.length_b   1.000
_cell.length_c   1.000
_cell.angle_alpha   90.00
_cell.angle_beta   90.00
_cell.angle_gamma   90.00
#
_symmetry.space_group_name_H-M   'P 1'
#
loop_
_entity.id
_entity.type
_entity.pdbx_description
1 polymer ?
#
loop_
_entity_poly.entity_id
_entity_poly.type
_entity_poly.pdbx_seq_one_letter_code
_entity_poly.pdbx_strand_id
1 'polypeptide(L)'
;MSSRKRGITPSRDGIRRKKSFEETDSIEVVCRLCPYSGSTPSLIAVDENAIQTVLPPAQFRRENAPQIEKVFGFGRVFSDTDGQATVFERTSVDLILNLLKGQNSLLFTYGVTGSGKTYTMTGKPTENDTGLLPRTLDVIFNSIDNRVEKCVFYPAALNTFEIRSTLDAHMKRSQLDHDRMSTSRELTDRYYEAIKLSGYNEDMVCSVFVNYVEIYNNYCYDLLEDAKNG
;
A
#
# COMPACT_ATOMS: atom_id res chain seq x y z
N MET A 1 -35.95 36.72 12.47
CA MET A 1 -35.21 36.60 11.19
C MET A 1 -33.78 36.18 11.49
N SER A 2 -33.35 34.99 11.03
CA SER A 2 -32.01 34.67 10.51
C SER A 2 -31.83 33.15 10.57
N SER A 3 -32.10 32.49 9.45
CA SER A 3 -31.83 31.06 9.26
C SER A 3 -30.38 30.90 8.79
N ARG A 4 -29.57 30.16 9.56
CA ARG A 4 -28.21 29.77 9.15
C ARG A 4 -28.30 28.73 8.04
N LYS A 5 -27.99 29.12 6.80
CA LYS A 5 -27.79 28.19 5.67
C LYS A 5 -26.56 27.33 5.92
N ARG A 6 -26.71 26.00 5.87
CA ARG A 6 -25.59 25.05 5.85
C ARG A 6 -24.91 25.14 4.48
N GLY A 7 -23.59 25.17 4.47
CA GLY A 7 -22.78 25.18 3.24
C GLY A 7 -23.01 23.90 2.43
N ILE A 8 -23.21 24.08 1.12
CA ILE A 8 -23.33 23.00 0.14
C ILE A 8 -21.92 22.65 -0.34
N THR A 9 -21.56 21.37 -0.34
CA THR A 9 -20.33 20.87 -0.95
C THR A 9 -20.42 21.06 -2.47
N PRO A 10 -19.43 21.70 -3.13
CA PRO A 10 -19.54 21.96 -4.56
C PRO A 10 -19.47 20.65 -5.36
N SER A 11 -20.46 20.45 -6.22
CA SER A 11 -20.48 19.40 -7.26
C SER A 11 -19.43 19.73 -8.32
N ARG A 12 -18.59 18.76 -8.67
CA ARG A 12 -17.61 18.90 -9.76
C ARG A 12 -18.26 18.42 -11.06
N ASP A 13 -18.81 19.37 -11.81
CA ASP A 13 -19.21 19.13 -13.21
C ASP A 13 -18.00 18.67 -14.03
N GLY A 14 -18.27 17.70 -14.90
CA GLY A 14 -17.27 16.94 -15.64
C GLY A 14 -16.38 17.81 -16.52
N ILE A 15 -15.08 17.75 -16.27
CA ILE A 15 -14.06 18.20 -17.21
C ILE A 15 -13.22 16.98 -17.61
N ARG A 16 -13.45 16.53 -18.84
CA ARG A 16 -12.66 15.51 -19.53
C ARG A 16 -11.27 16.08 -19.81
N ARG A 17 -10.30 15.85 -18.91
CA ARG A 17 -8.90 16.23 -19.14
C ARG A 17 -8.22 15.19 -20.02
N LYS A 18 -7.82 15.60 -21.23
CA LYS A 18 -6.79 14.91 -22.02
C LYS A 18 -5.49 14.92 -21.20
N LYS A 19 -4.86 13.75 -21.01
CA LYS A 19 -3.58 13.60 -20.30
C LYS A 19 -2.49 14.30 -21.13
N SER A 20 -2.04 15.47 -20.68
CA SER A 20 -0.79 16.10 -21.11
C SER A 20 0.35 15.58 -20.22
N PHE A 21 1.53 15.41 -20.83
CA PHE A 21 2.76 14.85 -20.28
C PHE A 21 3.49 15.80 -19.30
N GLU A 22 2.77 16.32 -18.31
CA GLU A 22 3.35 16.97 -17.14
C GLU A 22 2.64 16.37 -15.91
N GLU A 23 3.16 15.24 -15.44
CA GLU A 23 2.65 14.55 -14.24
C GLU A 23 3.02 15.38 -13.01
N THR A 24 2.08 16.18 -12.55
CA THR A 24 2.09 16.67 -11.18
C THR A 24 1.92 15.47 -10.25
N ASP A 25 2.74 15.38 -9.18
CA ASP A 25 2.62 14.46 -8.03
C ASP A 25 1.29 14.68 -7.26
N SER A 26 0.16 14.53 -7.95
CA SER A 26 -1.16 14.65 -7.38
C SER A 26 -1.57 13.32 -6.77
N ILE A 27 -2.25 13.38 -5.62
CA ILE A 27 -2.82 12.20 -4.97
C ILE A 27 -3.73 11.46 -5.95
N GLU A 28 -3.42 10.19 -6.21
CA GLU A 28 -4.28 9.27 -6.94
C GLU A 28 -5.15 8.46 -5.98
N VAL A 29 -6.43 8.29 -6.33
CA VAL A 29 -7.37 7.45 -5.57
C VAL A 29 -7.89 6.36 -6.51
N VAL A 30 -7.69 5.11 -6.12
CA VAL A 30 -8.22 3.93 -6.81
C VAL A 30 -9.25 3.22 -5.93
N CYS A 31 -10.15 2.47 -6.54
CA CYS A 31 -11.14 1.66 -5.85
C CYS A 31 -10.99 0.18 -6.22
N ARG A 32 -11.12 -0.73 -5.25
CA ARG A 32 -11.13 -2.17 -5.49
C ARG A 32 -12.39 -2.78 -4.90
N LEU A 33 -13.18 -3.43 -5.74
CA LEU A 33 -14.35 -4.18 -5.31
C LEU A 33 -13.90 -5.56 -4.82
N CYS A 34 -14.34 -5.95 -3.62
CA CYS A 34 -14.16 -7.31 -3.15
C CYS A 34 -15.19 -8.25 -3.79
N PRO A 35 -14.87 -9.54 -3.96
CA PRO A 35 -15.83 -10.52 -4.48
C PRO A 35 -17.16 -10.49 -3.72
N TYR A 36 -18.27 -10.49 -4.47
CA TYR A 36 -19.62 -10.48 -3.93
C TYR A 36 -20.48 -11.51 -4.68
N SER A 37 -20.96 -12.53 -3.97
CA SER A 37 -21.75 -13.63 -4.53
C SER A 37 -23.26 -13.46 -4.41
N GLY A 38 -23.72 -12.32 -3.88
CA GLY A 38 -25.15 -12.03 -3.77
C GLY A 38 -25.74 -11.48 -5.08
N SER A 39 -27.06 -11.42 -5.15
CA SER A 39 -27.79 -10.91 -6.32
C SER A 39 -28.15 -9.42 -6.24
N THR A 40 -27.84 -8.75 -5.12
CA THR A 40 -28.29 -7.38 -4.83
C THR A 40 -27.12 -6.49 -4.38
N PRO A 41 -26.17 -6.18 -5.29
CA PRO A 41 -25.02 -5.36 -4.97
C PRO A 41 -25.46 -3.94 -4.58
N SER A 42 -24.70 -3.29 -3.70
CA SER A 42 -24.88 -1.88 -3.36
C SER A 42 -24.07 -0.93 -4.24
N LEU A 43 -23.11 -1.47 -5.00
CA LEU A 43 -22.22 -0.75 -5.89
C LEU A 43 -21.93 -1.63 -7.12
N ILE A 44 -21.84 -1.01 -8.29
CA ILE A 44 -21.43 -1.66 -9.53
C ILE A 44 -20.31 -0.84 -10.18
N ALA A 45 -19.32 -1.51 -10.77
CA ALA A 45 -18.37 -0.85 -11.66
C ALA A 45 -19.10 -0.49 -12.96
N VAL A 46 -19.06 0.78 -13.34
CA VAL A 46 -19.62 1.27 -14.62
C VAL A 46 -18.60 1.07 -15.72
N ASP A 47 -17.35 1.42 -15.43
CA ASP A 47 -16.18 1.23 -16.27
C ASP A 47 -14.92 1.15 -15.38
N GLU A 48 -13.73 1.18 -15.99
CA GLU A 48 -12.44 1.13 -15.29
C GLU A 48 -12.14 2.35 -14.42
N ASN A 49 -12.96 3.39 -14.43
CA ASN A 49 -12.75 4.66 -13.73
C ASN A 49 -13.95 5.11 -12.90
N ALA A 50 -15.08 4.42 -12.94
CA ALA A 50 -16.30 4.86 -12.27
C ALA A 50 -17.07 3.72 -11.59
N ILE A 51 -17.61 4.02 -10.41
CA ILE A 51 -18.56 3.16 -9.67
C ILE A 51 -19.89 3.89 -9.52
N GLN A 52 -20.99 3.15 -9.67
CA GLN A 52 -22.35 3.63 -9.43
C GLN A 52 -22.96 2.95 -8.21
N THR A 53 -23.65 3.72 -7.38
CA THR A 53 -24.43 3.19 -6.25
C THR A 53 -25.73 2.56 -6.73
N VAL A 54 -26.09 1.42 -6.17
CA VAL A 54 -27.36 0.73 -6.43
C VAL A 54 -28.18 0.72 -5.14
N LEU A 55 -29.45 1.12 -5.24
CA LEU A 55 -30.36 1.10 -4.09
C LEU A 55 -30.72 -0.34 -3.72
N PRO A 56 -30.66 -0.71 -2.43
CA PRO A 56 -31.11 -2.02 -1.99
C PRO A 56 -32.61 -2.23 -2.29
N PRO A 57 -33.05 -3.45 -2.66
CA PRO A 57 -34.44 -3.69 -3.07
C PRO A 57 -35.51 -3.26 -2.06
N ALA A 58 -35.19 -3.34 -0.76
CA ALA A 58 -36.07 -2.90 0.31
C ALA A 58 -36.40 -1.39 0.27
N GLN A 59 -35.57 -0.58 -0.37
CA GLN A 59 -35.72 0.88 -0.44
C GLN A 59 -36.51 1.36 -1.66
N PHE A 60 -36.73 0.52 -2.69
CA PHE A 60 -37.55 0.88 -3.85
C PHE A 60 -39.01 1.20 -3.48
N ARG A 61 -39.49 0.71 -2.32
CA ARG A 61 -40.90 0.82 -1.89
C ARG A 61 -41.30 2.18 -1.31
N ARG A 62 -40.39 3.15 -1.20
CA ARG A 62 -40.73 4.53 -0.76
C ARG A 62 -41.10 5.37 -1.98
N GLU A 63 -42.40 5.39 -2.32
CA GLU A 63 -42.98 6.03 -3.52
C GLU A 63 -42.65 7.53 -3.71
N ASN A 64 -42.12 8.23 -2.70
CA ASN A 64 -41.81 9.67 -2.75
C ASN A 64 -40.37 10.04 -2.34
N ALA A 65 -39.44 9.08 -2.23
CA ALA A 65 -38.04 9.38 -1.93
C ALA A 65 -37.26 9.63 -3.23
N PRO A 66 -36.48 10.73 -3.36
CA PRO A 66 -35.62 10.94 -4.51
C PRO A 66 -34.58 9.80 -4.58
N GLN A 67 -34.70 8.94 -5.58
CA GLN A 67 -33.77 7.85 -5.86
C GLN A 67 -32.52 8.43 -6.55
N ILE A 68 -31.56 8.91 -5.75
CA ILE A 68 -30.32 9.46 -6.29
C ILE A 68 -29.27 8.36 -6.32
N GLU A 69 -29.18 7.69 -7.46
CA GLU A 69 -27.99 6.93 -7.81
C GLU A 69 -26.83 7.91 -8.02
N LYS A 70 -25.70 7.66 -7.36
CA LYS A 70 -24.49 8.48 -7.45
C LYS A 70 -23.42 7.71 -8.20
N VAL A 71 -22.69 8.44 -9.04
CA VAL A 71 -21.50 7.93 -9.73
C VAL A 71 -20.27 8.60 -9.12
N PHE A 72 -19.26 7.79 -8.79
CA PHE A 72 -17.99 8.23 -8.23
C PHE A 72 -16.85 7.89 -9.19
N GLY A 73 -16.01 8.87 -9.50
CA GLY A 73 -14.82 8.71 -10.34
C GLY A 73 -13.56 8.40 -9.55
N PHE A 74 -12.71 7.53 -10.10
CA PHE A 74 -11.44 7.07 -9.55
C PHE A 74 -10.36 7.01 -10.66
N GLY A 75 -9.09 7.03 -10.26
CA GLY A 75 -7.97 6.81 -11.19
C GLY A 75 -7.94 5.41 -11.79
N ARG A 76 -8.46 4.43 -11.04
CA ARG A 76 -8.77 3.06 -11.49
C ARG A 76 -9.81 2.43 -10.56
N VAL A 77 -10.70 1.63 -11.14
CA VAL A 77 -11.63 0.72 -10.46
C VAL A 77 -11.19 -0.71 -10.80
N PHE A 78 -10.96 -1.50 -9.77
CA PHE A 78 -10.66 -2.92 -9.87
C PHE A 78 -11.92 -3.74 -9.54
N SER A 79 -12.27 -4.69 -10.40
CA SER A 79 -13.38 -5.62 -10.18
C SER A 79 -12.93 -6.85 -9.38
N ASP A 80 -13.86 -7.77 -9.12
CA ASP A 80 -13.59 -9.06 -8.47
C ASP A 80 -12.72 -10.00 -9.32
N THR A 81 -12.59 -9.73 -10.62
CA THR A 81 -11.70 -10.42 -11.56
C THR A 81 -10.26 -9.89 -11.54
N ASP A 82 -10.01 -8.71 -10.96
CA ASP A 82 -8.67 -8.14 -10.87
C ASP A 82 -7.88 -8.74 -9.70
N GLY A 83 -6.96 -9.65 -10.04
CA GLY A 83 -6.10 -10.36 -9.09
C GLY A 83 -5.03 -9.50 -8.42
N GLN A 84 -4.33 -10.07 -7.45
CA GLN A 84 -3.30 -9.37 -6.67
C GLN A 84 -2.16 -8.82 -7.53
N ALA A 85 -1.72 -9.57 -8.56
CA ALA A 85 -0.66 -9.12 -9.47
C ALA A 85 -1.06 -7.85 -10.23
N THR A 86 -2.26 -7.81 -10.81
CA THR A 86 -2.80 -6.63 -11.52
C THR A 86 -2.90 -5.41 -10.60
N VAL A 87 -3.39 -5.61 -9.38
CA VAL A 87 -3.48 -4.53 -8.38
C VAL A 87 -2.09 -4.06 -7.96
N PHE A 88 -1.14 -4.98 -7.77
CA PHE A 88 0.25 -4.67 -7.42
C PHE A 88 0.94 -3.84 -8.50
N GLU A 89 0.91 -4.32 -9.75
CA GLU A 89 1.52 -3.63 -10.88
C GLU A 89 0.99 -2.19 -11.02
N ARG A 90 -0.33 -2.01 -10.92
CA ARG A 90 -0.94 -0.69 -11.11
C ARG A 90 -0.76 0.26 -9.93
N THR A 91 -0.57 -0.23 -8.70
CA THR A 91 -0.56 0.63 -7.50
C THR A 91 0.80 0.79 -6.84
N SER A 92 1.74 -0.14 -7.05
CA SER A 92 2.99 -0.19 -6.30
C SER A 92 4.24 -0.04 -7.16
N VAL A 93 4.22 -0.41 -8.44
CA VAL A 93 5.42 -0.33 -9.31
C VAL A 93 5.95 1.10 -9.42
N ASP A 94 5.10 2.08 -9.68
CA ASP A 94 5.51 3.49 -9.77
C ASP A 94 6.06 4.02 -8.44
N LEU A 95 5.50 3.55 -7.32
CA LEU A 95 5.97 3.90 -5.97
C LEU A 95 7.37 3.35 -5.69
N ILE A 96 7.68 2.15 -6.19
CA ILE A 96 9.02 1.55 -6.09
C ILE A 96 9.99 2.27 -7.02
N LEU A 97 9.57 2.64 -8.24
CA LEU A 97 10.40 3.45 -9.14
C LEU A 97 10.77 4.80 -8.51
N ASN A 98 9.84 5.43 -7.79
CA ASN A 98 10.12 6.64 -7.02
C ASN A 98 11.14 6.39 -5.90
N LEU A 99 11.03 5.28 -5.16
CA LEU A 99 12.01 4.87 -4.15
C LEU A 99 13.42 4.71 -4.76
N LEU A 100 13.54 4.06 -5.92
CA LEU A 100 14.83 3.88 -6.61
C LEU A 100 15.47 5.21 -7.04
N LYS A 101 14.64 6.24 -7.29
CA LYS A 101 15.07 7.62 -7.57
C LYS A 101 15.34 8.45 -6.30
N GLY A 102 15.22 7.86 -5.11
CA GLY A 102 15.39 8.55 -3.83
C GLY A 102 14.19 9.44 -3.43
N GLN A 103 13.00 9.17 -3.95
CA GLN A 103 11.76 9.87 -3.61
C GLN A 103 10.89 9.07 -2.64
N ASN A 104 10.08 9.77 -1.85
CA ASN A 104 9.17 9.14 -0.88
C ASN A 104 7.83 8.78 -1.53
N SER A 105 7.29 7.64 -1.13
CA SER A 105 5.99 7.13 -1.59
C SER A 105 5.10 6.75 -0.41
N LEU A 106 3.78 6.89 -0.58
CA LEU A 106 2.80 6.59 0.46
C LEU A 106 1.57 5.91 -0.13
N LEU A 107 1.20 4.76 0.41
CA LEU A 107 0.04 3.97 -0.01
C LEU A 107 -0.84 3.64 1.20
N PHE A 108 -2.15 3.85 1.06
CA PHE A 108 -3.14 3.49 2.07
C PHE A 108 -4.21 2.57 1.50
N THR A 109 -4.64 1.59 2.29
CA THR A 109 -5.89 0.86 2.04
C THR A 109 -6.98 1.38 2.96
N TYR A 110 -8.11 1.83 2.39
CA TYR A 110 -9.24 2.39 3.11
C TYR A 110 -10.53 1.61 2.82
N GLY A 111 -11.43 1.53 3.81
CA GLY A 111 -12.69 0.80 3.68
C GLY A 111 -13.20 0.23 5.01
N VAL A 112 -14.41 -0.35 4.99
CA VAL A 112 -15.04 -0.97 6.16
C VAL A 112 -14.41 -2.32 6.53
N THR A 113 -14.68 -2.83 7.73
CA THR A 113 -14.27 -4.19 8.11
C THR A 113 -14.84 -5.22 7.12
N GLY A 114 -14.02 -6.16 6.68
CA GLY A 114 -14.42 -7.16 5.68
C GLY A 114 -14.32 -6.71 4.21
N SER A 115 -13.98 -5.44 3.93
CA SER A 115 -13.90 -4.94 2.54
C SER A 115 -12.63 -5.34 1.76
N GLY A 116 -11.83 -6.28 2.26
CA GLY A 116 -10.60 -6.73 1.59
C GLY A 116 -9.35 -5.85 1.79
N LYS A 117 -9.31 -4.93 2.77
CA LYS A 117 -8.11 -4.12 3.09
C LYS A 117 -6.89 -4.98 3.39
N THR A 118 -6.98 -5.87 4.38
CA THR A 118 -5.90 -6.79 4.77
C THR A 118 -5.55 -7.79 3.67
N TYR A 119 -6.54 -8.23 2.89
CA TYR A 119 -6.30 -9.06 1.70
C TYR A 119 -5.46 -8.32 0.67
N THR A 120 -5.77 -7.06 0.39
CA THR A 120 -5.00 -6.23 -0.54
C THR A 120 -3.59 -5.97 -0.03
N MET A 121 -3.45 -5.53 1.23
CA MET A 121 -2.14 -5.15 1.78
C MET A 121 -1.22 -6.34 1.99
N THR A 122 -1.68 -7.40 2.65
CA THR A 122 -0.83 -8.54 3.06
C THR A 122 -1.19 -9.80 2.31
N GLY A 123 -2.49 -10.13 2.27
CA GLY A 123 -2.98 -11.33 1.59
C GLY A 123 -2.51 -12.64 2.25
N LYS A 124 -2.44 -13.71 1.45
CA LYS A 124 -1.90 -15.03 1.87
C LYS A 124 -0.63 -15.32 1.07
N PRO A 125 0.34 -16.09 1.60
CA PRO A 125 1.62 -16.34 0.93
C PRO A 125 1.55 -17.32 -0.26
N THR A 126 0.50 -17.23 -1.09
CA THR A 126 0.28 -18.03 -2.30
C THR A 126 0.39 -17.14 -3.54
N GLU A 127 0.56 -17.74 -4.72
CA GLU A 127 0.72 -17.01 -5.99
C GLU A 127 -0.42 -16.03 -6.27
N ASN A 128 -1.66 -16.47 -6.07
CA ASN A 128 -2.84 -15.67 -6.38
C ASN A 128 -3.22 -14.67 -5.28
N ASP A 129 -2.83 -14.92 -4.03
CA ASP A 129 -3.32 -14.15 -2.88
C ASP A 129 -2.25 -13.29 -2.21
N THR A 130 -0.97 -13.37 -2.59
CA THR A 130 0.09 -12.54 -1.99
C THR A 130 -0.18 -11.07 -2.25
N GLY A 131 -0.25 -10.26 -1.18
CA GLY A 131 -0.65 -8.85 -1.24
C GLY A 131 0.47 -7.89 -1.65
N LEU A 132 0.16 -6.59 -1.55
CA LEU A 132 1.04 -5.50 -1.96
C LEU A 132 2.36 -5.47 -1.17
N LEU A 133 2.30 -5.59 0.16
CA LEU A 133 3.47 -5.47 1.03
C LEU A 133 4.56 -6.52 0.73
N PRO A 134 4.26 -7.85 0.73
CA PRO A 134 5.27 -8.85 0.41
C PRO A 134 5.82 -8.72 -1.03
N ARG A 135 4.96 -8.46 -2.03
CA ARG A 135 5.43 -8.23 -3.42
C ARG A 135 6.32 -7.01 -3.52
N THR A 136 5.98 -5.93 -2.82
CA THR A 136 6.78 -4.70 -2.79
C THR A 136 8.17 -4.97 -2.22
N LEU A 137 8.27 -5.73 -1.13
CA LEU A 137 9.56 -6.11 -0.54
C LEU A 137 10.39 -6.95 -1.53
N ASP A 138 9.78 -7.97 -2.14
CA ASP A 138 10.47 -8.81 -3.14
C ASP A 138 11.02 -7.97 -4.29
N VAL A 139 10.20 -7.10 -4.88
CA VAL A 139 10.61 -6.26 -6.00
C VAL A 139 11.67 -5.23 -5.59
N ILE A 140 11.57 -4.62 -4.41
CA ILE A 140 12.64 -3.75 -3.90
C ILE A 140 13.96 -4.52 -3.83
N PHE A 141 13.97 -5.70 -3.23
CA PHE A 141 15.20 -6.49 -3.10
C PHE A 141 15.72 -7.03 -4.42
N ASN A 142 14.86 -7.28 -5.41
CA ASN A 142 15.27 -7.62 -6.78
C ASN A 142 15.90 -6.43 -7.52
N SER A 143 15.46 -5.21 -7.21
CA SER A 143 15.72 -4.01 -8.03
C SER A 143 16.84 -3.11 -7.50
N ILE A 144 17.26 -3.29 -6.24
CA ILE A 144 18.44 -2.60 -5.69
C ILE A 144 19.71 -3.39 -5.98
N ASP A 145 20.80 -2.68 -6.27
CA ASP A 145 22.14 -3.23 -6.41
C ASP A 145 23.07 -2.63 -5.34
N ASN A 146 24.33 -3.09 -5.26
CA ASN A 146 25.33 -2.59 -4.30
C ASN A 146 24.86 -2.58 -2.83
N ARG A 147 24.08 -3.58 -2.42
CA ARG A 147 23.62 -3.72 -1.04
C ARG A 147 24.79 -4.12 -0.13
N VAL A 148 25.09 -3.28 0.85
CA VAL A 148 26.10 -3.62 1.86
C VAL A 148 25.59 -4.65 2.86
N GLU A 149 26.55 -5.31 3.48
CA GLU A 149 26.32 -6.18 4.61
C GLU A 149 25.73 -5.40 5.81
N LYS A 150 25.02 -6.10 6.69
CA LYS A 150 24.42 -5.50 7.89
C LYS A 150 25.46 -4.77 8.75
N CYS A 151 24.99 -3.83 9.58
CA CYS A 151 25.79 -3.06 10.54
C CYS A 151 26.79 -2.05 9.97
N VAL A 152 26.98 -1.98 8.65
CA VAL A 152 27.72 -0.89 7.99
C VAL A 152 27.00 0.42 8.22
N PHE A 153 25.75 0.51 7.78
CA PHE A 153 24.81 1.56 8.21
C PHE A 153 24.12 1.14 9.50
N TYR A 154 23.81 2.09 10.36
CA TYR A 154 22.98 1.85 11.55
C TYR A 154 22.17 3.08 11.95
N PRO A 155 20.98 2.87 12.55
CA PRO A 155 20.18 3.97 13.09
C PRO A 155 20.93 4.67 14.22
N ALA A 156 20.95 5.98 14.18
CA ALA A 156 21.50 6.87 15.21
C ALA A 156 20.37 7.77 15.76
N ALA A 157 20.73 8.68 16.67
CA ALA A 157 19.75 9.54 17.33
C ALA A 157 19.00 10.43 16.32
N LEU A 158 17.79 10.86 16.69
CA LEU A 158 16.99 11.84 15.92
C LEU A 158 16.69 11.41 14.47
N ASN A 159 16.39 10.13 14.24
CA ASN A 159 16.05 9.58 12.93
C ASN A 159 17.16 9.77 11.87
N THR A 160 18.41 9.61 12.29
CA THR A 160 19.59 9.68 11.40
C THR A 160 20.24 8.30 11.23
N PHE A 161 21.16 8.19 10.28
CA PHE A 161 21.98 7.01 10.07
C PHE A 161 23.45 7.37 10.08
N GLU A 162 24.26 6.52 10.70
CA GLU A 162 25.72 6.64 10.74
C GLU A 162 26.39 5.43 10.08
N ILE A 163 27.68 5.58 9.75
CA ILE A 163 28.47 4.59 9.03
C ILE A 163 29.60 4.10 9.92
N ARG A 164 29.73 2.77 10.07
CA ARG A 164 30.85 2.14 10.76
C ARG A 164 32.02 1.85 9.83
N SER A 165 33.21 1.74 10.41
CA SER A 165 34.34 1.11 9.73
C SER A 165 34.03 -0.35 9.41
N THR A 166 34.71 -0.91 8.41
CA THR A 166 34.53 -2.31 8.00
C THR A 166 34.77 -3.29 9.15
N LEU A 167 35.79 -3.01 9.98
CA LEU A 167 36.15 -3.87 11.12
C LEU A 167 35.05 -3.85 12.20
N ASP A 168 34.58 -2.66 12.56
CA ASP A 168 33.54 -2.51 13.59
C ASP A 168 32.20 -3.08 13.12
N ALA A 169 31.86 -2.89 11.85
CA ALA A 169 30.68 -3.49 11.24
C ALA A 169 30.74 -5.02 11.26
N HIS A 170 31.91 -5.61 10.97
CA HIS A 170 32.13 -7.05 11.04
C HIS A 170 31.98 -7.60 12.46
N MET A 171 32.64 -6.97 13.44
CA MET A 171 32.50 -7.36 14.85
C MET A 171 31.05 -7.28 15.32
N LYS A 172 30.32 -6.22 14.93
CA LYS A 172 28.93 -6.05 15.33
C LYS A 172 27.99 -7.09 14.71
N ARG A 173 28.21 -7.47 13.44
CA ARG A 173 27.44 -8.55 12.80
C ARG A 173 27.62 -9.88 13.51
N SER A 174 28.86 -10.24 13.86
CA SER A 174 29.13 -11.49 14.58
C SER A 174 28.38 -11.58 15.92
N GLN A 175 28.18 -10.44 16.61
CA GLN A 175 27.37 -10.38 17.83
C GLN A 175 25.89 -10.64 17.51
N LEU A 176 25.34 -9.97 16.50
CA LEU A 176 23.93 -10.12 16.13
C LEU A 176 23.59 -11.53 15.64
N ASP A 177 24.48 -12.19 14.91
CA ASP A 177 24.24 -13.55 14.42
C ASP A 177 24.19 -14.56 15.57
N HIS A 178 24.96 -14.35 16.63
CA HIS A 178 24.88 -15.12 17.87
C HIS A 178 23.51 -14.94 18.56
N ASP A 179 22.96 -13.73 18.56
CA ASP A 179 21.66 -13.42 19.17
C ASP A 179 20.47 -13.97 18.35
N ARG A 180 20.62 -14.15 17.03
CA ARG A 180 19.52 -14.50 16.10
C ARG A 180 19.35 -16.00 15.85
N MET A 181 20.01 -16.88 16.60
CA MET A 181 20.04 -18.33 16.36
C MET A 181 18.69 -19.08 16.51
N SER A 182 17.54 -18.37 16.58
CA SER A 182 16.21 -18.95 16.85
C SER A 182 15.12 -18.71 15.79
N THR A 183 15.33 -17.95 14.71
CA THR A 183 14.23 -17.61 13.77
C THR A 183 14.61 -17.79 12.31
N SER A 184 14.54 -19.02 11.79
CA SER A 184 14.83 -19.30 10.38
C SER A 184 14.20 -20.60 9.86
N ARG A 185 12.87 -20.78 9.96
CA ARG A 185 12.19 -21.90 9.28
C ARG A 185 10.96 -21.55 8.45
N GLU A 186 10.44 -20.32 8.49
CA GLU A 186 9.13 -20.02 7.86
C GLU A 186 9.18 -19.24 6.53
N LEU A 187 10.35 -18.95 5.96
CA LEU A 187 10.44 -18.13 4.72
C LEU A 187 10.50 -18.92 3.40
N THR A 188 10.63 -20.24 3.43
CA THR A 188 10.99 -21.02 2.24
C THR A 188 9.81 -21.48 1.39
N ASP A 189 8.57 -21.39 1.87
CA ASP A 189 7.38 -21.90 1.16
C ASP A 189 6.31 -20.82 0.97
N ARG A 190 6.75 -19.62 0.55
CA ARG A 190 5.85 -18.53 0.13
C ARG A 190 6.05 -18.23 -1.34
N TYR A 191 5.01 -17.69 -1.97
CA TYR A 191 5.17 -17.06 -3.28
C TYR A 191 6.19 -15.90 -3.23
N TYR A 192 6.95 -15.77 -4.31
CA TYR A 192 8.00 -14.77 -4.51
C TYR A 192 7.75 -14.00 -5.80
N GLU A 193 7.72 -12.67 -5.72
CA GLU A 193 7.60 -11.83 -6.91
C GLU A 193 8.92 -11.75 -7.67
N ALA A 194 8.91 -12.12 -8.95
CA ALA A 194 10.13 -12.20 -9.78
C ALA A 194 10.45 -10.88 -10.50
N ILE A 195 9.57 -9.89 -10.45
CA ILE A 195 9.75 -8.60 -11.11
C ILE A 195 11.03 -7.92 -10.61
N LYS A 196 11.86 -7.46 -11.54
CA LYS A 196 13.01 -6.60 -11.31
C LYS A 196 12.82 -5.31 -12.10
N LEU A 197 12.83 -4.18 -11.39
CA LEU A 197 12.74 -2.85 -11.97
C LEU A 197 14.13 -2.27 -12.20
N SER A 198 14.25 -1.44 -13.22
CA SER A 198 15.45 -0.64 -13.48
C SER A 198 15.31 0.77 -12.90
N GLY A 199 16.41 1.49 -12.74
CA GLY A 199 16.42 2.87 -12.27
C GLY A 199 17.10 3.10 -10.92
N TYR A 200 17.68 2.06 -10.32
CA TYR A 200 18.60 2.23 -9.19
C TYR A 200 19.86 2.96 -9.65
N ASN A 201 20.36 3.88 -8.81
CA ASN A 201 21.62 4.58 -9.09
C ASN A 201 22.82 3.68 -8.71
N GLU A 202 23.51 3.15 -9.71
CA GLU A 202 24.66 2.24 -9.53
C GLU A 202 25.86 2.90 -8.83
N ASP A 203 25.94 4.23 -8.77
CA ASP A 203 26.97 4.92 -8.00
C ASP A 203 26.70 4.90 -6.48
N MET A 204 25.50 4.47 -6.08
CA MET A 204 25.07 4.42 -4.68
C MET A 204 25.23 3.03 -4.08
N VAL A 205 25.57 3.02 -2.80
CA VAL A 205 25.53 1.84 -1.93
C VAL A 205 24.30 1.94 -1.03
N CYS A 206 23.61 0.83 -0.78
CA CYS A 206 22.37 0.85 0.01
C CYS A 206 22.30 -0.20 1.12
N SER A 207 21.43 0.06 2.10
CA SER A 207 20.94 -0.91 3.07
C SER A 207 19.44 -0.66 3.30
N VAL A 208 18.68 -1.72 3.57
CA VAL A 208 17.23 -1.63 3.80
C VAL A 208 16.94 -1.69 5.29
N PHE A 209 16.19 -0.72 5.79
CA PHE A 209 15.68 -0.66 7.16
C PHE A 209 14.15 -0.62 7.11
N VAL A 210 13.50 -1.26 8.08
CA VAL A 210 12.04 -1.36 8.14
C VAL A 210 11.60 -1.02 9.56
N ASN A 211 10.63 -0.13 9.67
CA ASN A 211 9.93 0.16 10.91
C ASN A 211 8.49 -0.32 10.76
N TYR A 212 7.91 -0.92 11.81
CA TYR A 212 6.52 -1.35 11.79
C TYR A 212 5.78 -0.77 12.98
N VAL A 213 4.85 0.14 12.72
CA VAL A 213 4.23 1.00 13.73
C VAL A 213 2.72 0.88 13.64
N GLU A 214 2.06 0.75 14.78
CA GLU A 214 0.61 0.78 14.90
C GLU A 214 0.14 2.09 15.55
N ILE A 215 -0.87 2.72 14.94
CA ILE A 215 -1.61 3.82 15.56
C ILE A 215 -2.96 3.29 16.02
N TYR A 216 -3.13 3.16 17.33
CA TYR A 216 -4.35 2.67 17.94
C TYR A 216 -4.82 3.60 19.05
N ASN A 217 -6.09 4.00 18.99
CA ASN A 217 -6.69 4.92 19.96
C ASN A 217 -5.87 6.21 20.20
N ASN A 218 -5.35 6.79 19.12
CA ASN A 218 -4.51 8.00 19.14
C ASN A 218 -3.14 7.84 19.86
N TYR A 219 -2.74 6.60 20.15
CA TYR A 219 -1.39 6.25 20.61
C TYR A 219 -0.61 5.56 19.48
N CYS A 220 0.71 5.69 19.54
CA CYS A 220 1.66 5.14 18.58
C CYS A 220 2.49 4.05 19.26
N TYR A 221 2.53 2.85 18.67
CA TYR A 221 3.20 1.67 19.20
C TYR A 221 4.21 1.13 18.18
N ASP A 222 5.43 0.83 18.62
CA ASP A 222 6.41 0.13 17.80
C ASP A 222 6.18 -1.38 17.90
N LEU A 223 5.78 -1.99 16.79
CA LEU A 223 5.49 -3.43 16.72
C LEU A 223 6.75 -4.28 16.61
N LEU A 224 7.92 -3.66 16.44
CA LEU A 224 9.24 -4.32 16.43
C LEU A 224 10.02 -4.07 17.73
N GLU A 225 9.44 -3.37 18.71
CA GLU A 225 10.08 -3.21 20.01
C GLU A 225 10.28 -4.58 20.66
N ASP A 226 11.50 -4.87 21.12
CA ASP A 226 11.79 -6.09 21.86
C ASP A 226 10.87 -6.13 23.08
N ALA A 227 9.96 -7.10 23.12
CA ALA A 227 9.11 -7.34 24.27
C ALA A 227 10.02 -7.68 25.46
N LYS A 228 10.36 -6.68 26.27
CA LYS A 228 11.05 -6.91 27.54
C LYS A 228 10.09 -7.73 28.39
N ASN A 229 10.47 -8.97 28.67
CA ASN A 229 9.81 -9.86 29.61
C ASN A 229 9.40 -9.05 30.86
N GLY A 230 8.09 -8.93 31.07
CA GLY A 230 7.53 -8.48 32.34
C GLY A 230 7.75 -9.51 33.44
#